data_AF-A0A1W9N3L6-F1
#
_entry.id   AF-A0A1W9N3L6-F1
#
_cell.length_a   1.000
_cell.length_b   1.000
_cell.length_c   1.000
_cell.angle_alpha   90.00
_cell.angle_beta   90.00
_cell.angle_gamma   90.00
#
_symmetry.space_group_name_H-M   'P 1'
#
loop_
_entity.id
_entity.type
_entity.pdbx_description
1 polymer ?
#
loop_
_entity_poly.entity_id
_entity_poly.type
_entity_poly.pdbx_seq_one_letter_code
_entity_poly.pdbx_strand_id
1 'polypeptide(L)'
;MEQTLLNIGFGSTVVAERVIAIVSPNSAPMKRLKDEAKEEKRLVDATHGRKTRSIIVMDSNHVILSAIQAETISQRFEMLKGGDKTVRSDKKQITDDNLNENND
;
A
#
# COMPACT_ATOMS: atom_id res chain seq x y z
N MET A 1 10.54 12.06 10.10
CA MET A 1 10.59 10.74 9.44
C MET A 1 10.12 10.92 8.01
N GLU A 2 10.86 10.38 7.05
CA GLU A 2 10.42 10.29 5.67
C GLU A 2 9.22 9.32 5.60
N GLN A 3 8.14 9.71 4.94
CA GLN A 3 6.91 8.91 4.87
C GLN A 3 6.93 8.05 3.62
N THR A 4 6.63 6.76 3.77
CA THR A 4 6.57 5.86 2.61
C THR A 4 5.29 6.09 1.83
N LEU A 5 5.41 6.37 0.53
CA LEU A 5 4.26 6.62 -0.34
C LEU A 5 3.90 5.39 -1.16
N LEU A 6 2.65 4.95 -1.03
CA LEU A 6 2.07 3.90 -1.87
C LEU A 6 1.46 4.53 -3.13
N ASN A 7 1.94 4.13 -4.31
CA ASN A 7 1.34 4.53 -5.58
C ASN A 7 0.03 3.80 -5.84
N ILE A 8 -1.06 4.57 -5.93
CA ILE A 8 -2.42 4.07 -6.15
C ILE A 8 -2.92 4.36 -7.58
N GLY A 9 -2.05 4.83 -8.47
CA GLY A 9 -2.31 5.02 -9.90
C GLY A 9 -2.38 6.49 -10.34
N PHE A 10 -2.05 6.73 -11.62
CA PHE A 10 -2.21 8.05 -12.29
C PHE A 10 -1.53 9.22 -11.55
N GLY A 11 -0.37 8.99 -10.94
CA GLY A 11 0.34 10.00 -10.15
C GLY A 11 -0.20 10.20 -8.73
N SER A 12 -1.29 9.54 -8.35
CA SER A 12 -1.81 9.57 -6.99
C SER A 12 -1.03 8.61 -6.09
N THR A 13 -0.72 9.11 -4.89
CA THR A 13 -0.07 8.35 -3.82
C THR A 13 -0.78 8.57 -2.49
N VAL A 14 -0.63 7.62 -1.57
CA VAL A 14 -1.14 7.70 -0.19
C VAL A 14 -0.03 7.31 0.79
N VAL A 15 -0.11 7.76 2.03
CA VAL A 15 0.83 7.33 3.08
C VAL A 15 0.59 5.85 3.38
N ALA A 16 1.59 5.00 3.08
CA ALA A 16 1.44 3.56 3.17
C ALA A 16 1.13 3.12 4.61
N GLU A 17 1.80 3.69 5.59
CA GLU A 17 1.66 3.37 7.01
C GLU A 17 0.23 3.59 7.55
N ARG A 18 -0.59 4.37 6.85
CA ARG A 18 -1.95 4.73 7.24
C ARG A 18 -3.03 3.94 6.49
N VAL A 19 -2.63 3.04 5.59
CA VAL A 19 -3.56 2.15 4.89
C VAL A 19 -3.99 1.03 5.82
N ILE A 20 -5.30 0.89 6.05
CA ILE A 20 -5.90 -0.16 6.88
C ILE A 20 -6.36 -1.34 6.03
N ALA A 21 -6.93 -1.07 4.85
CA ALA A 21 -7.41 -2.11 3.96
C ALA A 21 -7.33 -1.70 2.48
N ILE A 22 -7.10 -2.68 1.62
CA ILE A 22 -7.18 -2.56 0.15
C ILE A 22 -8.14 -3.65 -0.33
N VAL A 23 -9.28 -3.25 -0.89
CA VAL A 23 -10.39 -4.17 -1.21
C VAL A 23 -10.96 -3.93 -2.61
N SER A 24 -11.61 -4.95 -3.17
CA SER A 24 -12.28 -4.85 -4.47
C SER A 24 -13.68 -4.22 -4.32
N PRO A 25 -14.17 -3.44 -5.31
CA PRO A 25 -15.43 -2.71 -5.19
C PRO A 25 -16.69 -3.53 -5.54
N ASN A 26 -16.55 -4.84 -5.77
CA ASN A 26 -17.55 -5.63 -6.51
C ASN A 26 -18.73 -6.14 -5.67
N SER A 27 -18.74 -5.94 -4.36
CA SER A 27 -19.79 -6.45 -3.47
C SER A 27 -20.75 -5.36 -3.00
N ALA A 28 -21.98 -5.75 -2.63
CA ALA A 28 -22.97 -4.81 -2.11
C ALA A 28 -22.49 -4.03 -0.85
N PRO A 29 -21.77 -4.65 0.12
CA PRO A 29 -21.15 -3.90 1.21
C PRO A 29 -20.16 -2.82 0.75
N MET A 30 -19.39 -3.08 -0.31
CA MET A 30 -18.40 -2.11 -0.82
C MET A 30 -19.05 -0.94 -1.53
N LYS A 31 -20.17 -1.18 -2.22
CA LYS A 31 -21.01 -0.10 -2.74
C LYS A 31 -21.54 0.78 -1.61
N ARG A 32 -22.06 0.18 -0.53
CA ARG A 32 -22.53 0.90 0.66
C ARG A 32 -21.41 1.73 1.30
N LEU A 33 -20.23 1.14 1.50
CA LEU A 33 -19.06 1.84 2.05
C LEU A 33 -18.69 3.11 1.26
N LYS A 34 -18.70 3.00 -0.08
CA LYS A 34 -18.43 4.15 -0.95
C LYS A 34 -19.51 5.23 -0.83
N ASP A 35 -20.78 4.83 -0.84
CA ASP A 35 -21.91 5.74 -0.81
C ASP A 35 -21.95 6.50 0.54
N GLU A 36 -21.72 5.80 1.65
CA GLU A 36 -21.60 6.37 3.01
C GLU A 36 -20.43 7.36 3.10
N ALA A 37 -19.23 6.97 2.63
CA ALA A 37 -18.09 7.87 2.62
C ALA A 37 -18.31 9.13 1.77
N LYS A 38 -19.10 9.03 0.70
CA LYS A 38 -19.48 10.17 -0.14
C LYS A 38 -20.42 11.11 0.61
N GLU A 39 -21.44 10.55 1.26
CA GLU A 39 -22.40 11.31 2.08
C GLU A 39 -21.70 12.05 3.22
N GLU A 40 -20.76 11.39 3.88
CA GLU A 40 -19.97 11.92 4.99
C GLU A 40 -18.78 12.81 4.54
N LYS A 41 -18.67 13.13 3.24
CA LYS A 41 -17.62 14.00 2.66
C LYS A 41 -16.17 13.55 2.94
N ARG A 42 -15.96 12.24 3.06
CA ARG A 42 -14.65 11.61 3.31
C ARG A 42 -14.21 10.64 2.21
N LEU A 43 -14.95 10.63 1.09
CA LEU A 43 -14.56 9.94 -0.13
C LEU A 43 -13.57 10.78 -0.93
N VAL A 44 -12.43 10.19 -1.29
CA VAL A 44 -11.46 10.78 -2.21
C VAL A 44 -11.47 9.97 -3.51
N ASP A 45 -11.77 10.62 -4.63
CA ASP A 45 -11.78 9.97 -5.94
C ASP A 45 -10.42 10.17 -6.65
N ALA A 46 -9.60 9.12 -6.67
CA ALA A 46 -8.33 9.07 -7.41
C ALA A 46 -8.44 8.25 -8.71
N THR A 47 -9.65 8.00 -9.20
CA THR A 47 -9.87 7.17 -10.41
C THR A 47 -9.54 7.89 -11.71
N HIS A 48 -9.45 9.24 -11.70
CA HIS A 48 -9.23 10.07 -12.88
C HIS A 48 -10.27 9.80 -14.00
N GLY A 49 -11.55 9.69 -13.61
CA GLY A 49 -12.67 9.47 -14.55
C GLY A 49 -12.77 8.04 -15.10
N ARG A 50 -11.98 7.10 -14.57
CA ARG A 50 -12.01 5.68 -14.97
C ARG A 50 -12.88 4.87 -14.02
N LYS A 51 -13.21 3.65 -14.42
CA LYS A 51 -13.93 2.70 -13.57
C LYS A 51 -13.15 2.45 -12.27
N THR A 52 -13.83 2.53 -11.12
CA THR A 52 -13.29 2.09 -9.83
C THR A 52 -12.96 0.60 -9.89
N ARG A 53 -11.71 0.25 -9.59
CA ARG A 53 -11.21 -1.14 -9.55
C ARG A 53 -10.68 -1.52 -8.17
N SER A 54 -10.51 -0.56 -7.27
CA SER A 54 -10.17 -0.79 -5.88
C SER A 54 -10.70 0.32 -4.98
N ILE A 55 -10.82 -0.03 -3.70
CA ILE A 55 -11.14 0.86 -2.59
C ILE A 55 -10.03 0.70 -1.56
N ILE A 56 -9.47 1.82 -1.10
CA ILE A 56 -8.46 1.88 -0.06
C ILE A 56 -9.07 2.57 1.15
N VAL A 57 -8.97 1.95 2.32
CA VAL A 57 -9.46 2.50 3.58
C VAL A 57 -8.28 2.99 4.39
N MET A 58 -8.35 4.26 4.79
CA MET A 58 -7.33 4.92 5.61
C MET A 58 -7.70 4.87 7.10
N ASP A 59 -6.71 4.99 7.98
CA ASP A 59 -6.89 5.10 9.44
C ASP A 59 -7.76 6.30 9.88
N SER A 60 -7.85 7.33 9.04
CA SER A 60 -8.71 8.50 9.21
C SER A 60 -10.16 8.27 8.77
N ASN A 61 -10.54 7.02 8.51
CA ASN A 61 -11.81 6.62 7.91
C ASN A 61 -12.06 7.21 6.50
N HIS A 62 -11.06 7.83 5.87
CA HIS A 62 -11.19 8.25 4.47
C HIS A 62 -11.20 7.03 3.56
N VAL A 63 -12.06 7.08 2.55
CA VAL A 63 -12.20 6.03 1.55
C VAL A 63 -11.68 6.56 0.22
N ILE A 64 -10.65 5.93 -0.30
CA ILE A 64 -9.98 6.37 -1.53
C ILE A 64 -10.32 5.39 -2.65
N LEU A 65 -10.89 5.91 -3.74
CA LEU A 65 -11.19 5.12 -4.93
C LEU A 65 -10.02 5.15 -5.89
N SER A 66 -9.65 4.00 -6.43
CA SER A 66 -8.63 3.91 -7.47
C SER A 66 -9.10 3.10 -8.68
N ALA A 67 -8.58 3.47 -9.84
CA ALA A 67 -8.76 2.75 -11.09
C ALA A 67 -7.70 1.65 -11.33
N ILE A 68 -6.81 1.42 -10.36
CA ILE A 68 -5.88 0.28 -10.35
C ILE A 68 -6.53 -0.89 -9.58
N GLN A 69 -6.19 -2.12 -9.98
CA GLN A 69 -6.73 -3.33 -9.34
C GLN A 69 -6.25 -3.45 -7.89
N ALA A 70 -7.12 -3.92 -7.01
CA ALA A 70 -6.80 -4.11 -5.59
C ALA A 70 -5.55 -4.98 -5.42
N GLU A 71 -5.46 -6.11 -6.13
CA GLU A 71 -4.30 -7.00 -6.09
C GLU A 71 -2.98 -6.29 -6.45
N THR A 72 -2.97 -5.46 -7.50
CA THR A 72 -1.78 -4.69 -7.89
C THR A 72 -1.37 -3.70 -6.81
N ILE A 73 -2.33 -3.03 -6.16
CA ILE A 73 -2.02 -2.10 -5.06
C ILE A 73 -1.51 -2.88 -3.83
N SER A 74 -2.10 -4.03 -3.52
CA SER A 74 -1.65 -4.90 -2.42
C SER A 74 -0.22 -5.40 -2.64
N GLN A 75 0.11 -5.87 -3.85
CA GLN A 75 1.48 -6.27 -4.19
C GLN A 75 2.48 -5.13 -3.98
N ARG A 76 2.14 -3.91 -4.44
CA ARG A 76 2.98 -2.72 -4.20
C ARG A 76 3.13 -2.42 -2.72
N PHE A 77 2.05 -2.54 -1.95
CA PHE A 77 2.05 -2.33 -0.51
C PHE A 77 2.95 -3.33 0.23
N GLU A 78 2.89 -4.61 -0.14
CA GLU A 78 3.75 -5.66 0.42
C GLU A 78 5.23 -5.42 0.10
N MET A 79 5.56 -4.98 -1.13
CA MET A 79 6.93 -4.62 -1.50
C MET A 79 7.48 -3.47 -0.64
N LEU A 80 6.65 -2.48 -0.30
CA LEU A 80 7.04 -1.38 0.59
C LEU A 80 7.29 -1.86 2.03
N LYS A 81 6.54 -2.86 2.52
CA LYS A 81 6.78 -3.49 3.83
C LYS A 81 8.01 -4.42 3.82
N GLY A 82 8.32 -5.03 2.68
CA GLY A 82 9.45 -5.94 2.50
C GLY A 82 10.82 -5.27 2.40
N GLY A 83 10.88 -3.99 2.02
CA GLY A 83 12.13 -3.24 1.84
C GLY A 83 12.99 -3.08 3.10
N ASP A 84 12.42 -3.30 4.29
CA ASP A 84 13.16 -3.23 5.57
C ASP A 84 13.80 -4.58 5.97
N LYS A 85 13.48 -5.69 5.27
CA LYS A 85 14.03 -7.02 5.57
C LYS A 85 15.26 -7.37 4.74
N THR A 86 15.33 -6.96 3.48
CA THR A 86 16.42 -7.37 2.57
C THR A 86 17.77 -6.76 2.97
N VAL A 87 17.79 -5.56 3.53
CA VAL A 87 19.03 -4.88 3.97
C VAL A 87 19.61 -5.51 5.26
N ARG A 88 18.79 -6.23 6.04
CA ARG A 88 19.22 -6.83 7.32
C ARG A 88 19.77 -8.25 7.17
N SER A 89 19.33 -9.00 6.17
CA SER A 89 19.85 -10.34 5.87
C SER A 89 21.26 -10.30 5.28
N ASP A 90 21.57 -9.32 4.42
CA ASP A 90 22.87 -9.26 3.74
C ASP A 90 24.01 -8.86 4.69
N LYS A 91 23.73 -8.03 5.71
CA LYS A 91 24.75 -7.65 6.70
C LYS A 91 25.19 -8.79 7.62
N LYS A 92 24.35 -9.81 7.84
CA LYS A 92 24.70 -10.93 8.72
C LYS A 92 25.59 -11.95 8.00
N GLN A 93 25.38 -12.14 6.70
CA GLN A 93 26.23 -12.99 5.86
C GLN A 93 27.65 -12.41 5.75
N ILE A 94 27.76 -11.09 5.54
CA ILE A 94 29.07 -10.42 5.35
C ILE A 94 29.92 -10.41 6.63
N THR A 95 29.33 -10.43 7.84
CA THR A 95 30.10 -10.49 9.10
C THR A 95 30.59 -11.89 9.45
N ASP A 96 29.86 -12.93 9.04
CA ASP A 96 30.22 -14.32 9.37
C ASP A 96 31.33 -14.86 8.43
N ASP A 97 31.38 -14.38 7.17
CA ASP A 97 32.39 -14.82 6.20
C ASP A 97 33.79 -14.22 6.44
N ASN A 98 33.91 -13.07 7.11
CA ASN A 98 35.20 -12.38 7.34
C ASN A 98 35.97 -12.85 8.59
N LEU A 99 35.46 -13.82 9.35
CA LEU A 99 36.14 -14.35 10.55
C LEU A 99 36.95 -15.63 10.30
N ASN A 100 36.89 -16.21 9.09
CA ASN A 100 37.47 -17.53 8.80
C ASN A 100 38.64 -17.55 7.80
N GLU A 101 39.13 -16.41 7.29
CA GLU A 101 40.20 -16.41 6.27
C GLU A 101 41.62 -16.13 6.78
N ASN A 102 41.86 -16.05 8.10
CA ASN A 102 43.20 -15.75 8.65
C ASN A 102 43.75 -16.82 9.61
N ASN A 103 43.52 -18.10 9.32
CA ASN A 103 44.22 -19.20 10.00
C ASN A 103 44.56 -20.29 8.98
N ASP A 104 45.67 -20.13 8.26
CA ASP A 104 46.56 -21.19 7.78
C ASP A 104 47.88 -20.58 7.26
#